data_AF-A0ABD1PBK4-F1
#
_entry.id   AF-A0ABD1PBK4-F1
#
_cell.length_a   1.000
_cell.length_b   1.000
_cell.length_c   1.000
_cell.angle_alpha   90.00
_cell.angle_beta   90.00
_cell.angle_gamma   90.00
#
_symmetry.space_group_name_H-M   'P 1'
#
loop_
_entity.id
_entity.type
_entity.pdbx_description
1 polymer ?
#
loop_
_entity_poly.entity_id
_entity_poly.type
_entity_poly.pdbx_seq_one_letter_code
_entity_poly.pdbx_strand_id
1 'polypeptide(L)'
;MGLQVEDVERTEDGVVAVEPKPSKGLTSMAIDWLEWLFVKLMHDSKQPLHYLSGNFAPVDETPPFKDLPVIGHLPECLNGEFVRVGPNHKFAPVAGCHWFDGDGMIHGMRIKNGKATYVSRYVKTSRLKQEEFYGRAMFMKFGDLKGMFGLVMVNMQILRAKLKALDMSYGNGTANTALAYHHGKLLALCETDKPCKLFIFIL
;
A
#
# COMPACT_ATOMS: atom_id res chain seq x y z
N MET A 1 -29.75 -7.31 16.54
CA MET A 1 -29.62 -6.81 15.15
C MET A 1 -28.30 -7.34 14.63
N GLY A 2 -28.31 -8.51 14.00
CA GLY A 2 -27.10 -9.25 13.63
C GLY A 2 -26.46 -8.64 12.40
N LEU A 3 -25.21 -8.17 12.53
CA LEU A 3 -24.35 -7.89 11.40
C LEU A 3 -24.12 -9.22 10.67
N GLN A 4 -24.70 -9.35 9.47
CA GLN A 4 -24.31 -10.41 8.54
C GLN A 4 -22.85 -10.16 8.17
N VAL A 5 -21.96 -10.93 8.80
CA VAL A 5 -20.58 -11.06 8.34
C VAL A 5 -20.68 -11.87 7.05
N GLU A 6 -20.52 -11.22 5.91
CA GLU A 6 -20.34 -11.92 4.64
C GLU A 6 -19.18 -12.90 4.81
N ASP A 7 -19.42 -14.18 4.49
CA ASP A 7 -18.44 -15.26 4.59
C ASP A 7 -17.32 -15.01 3.60
N VAL A 8 -16.30 -14.30 4.06
CA VAL A 8 -15.07 -14.08 3.31
C VAL A 8 -14.31 -15.41 3.25
N GLU A 9 -14.07 -15.90 2.04
CA GLU A 9 -13.39 -17.15 1.76
C GLU A 9 -12.01 -17.17 2.45
N ARG A 10 -11.87 -18.03 3.46
CA ARG A 10 -10.61 -18.26 4.18
C ARG A 10 -9.90 -19.45 3.57
N THR A 11 -8.62 -19.27 3.27
CA THR A 11 -7.72 -20.39 2.96
C THR A 11 -7.60 -21.33 4.15
N GLU A 12 -7.15 -22.58 3.93
CA GLU A 12 -6.92 -23.59 4.98
C GLU A 12 -6.01 -23.07 6.12
N ASP A 13 -5.14 -22.09 5.83
CA ASP A 13 -4.26 -21.40 6.77
C ASP A 13 -4.92 -20.30 7.62
N GLY A 14 -6.24 -20.09 7.47
CA GLY A 14 -6.99 -19.01 8.11
C GLY A 14 -6.70 -17.62 7.53
N VAL A 15 -6.08 -17.53 6.35
CA VAL A 15 -5.75 -16.28 5.67
C VAL A 15 -6.85 -15.95 4.68
N VAL A 16 -7.38 -14.74 4.78
CA VAL A 16 -8.41 -14.21 3.88
C VAL A 16 -7.77 -13.81 2.55
N ALA A 17 -8.32 -14.31 1.44
CA ALA A 17 -7.95 -13.83 0.11
C ALA A 17 -8.55 -12.42 -0.10
N VAL A 18 -7.71 -11.46 -0.47
CA VAL A 18 -8.14 -10.06 -0.65
C VAL A 18 -8.62 -9.86 -2.08
N GLU A 19 -9.93 -9.88 -2.30
CA GLU A 19 -10.55 -9.71 -3.63
C GLU A 19 -11.61 -8.59 -3.60
N PRO A 20 -11.18 -7.32 -3.57
CA PRO A 20 -12.11 -6.19 -3.57
C PRO A 20 -12.84 -6.07 -4.91
N LYS A 21 -14.11 -5.66 -4.87
CA LYS A 21 -14.98 -5.50 -6.05
C LYS A 21 -15.40 -4.04 -6.26
N PRO A 22 -14.46 -3.15 -6.64
CA PRO A 22 -14.79 -1.76 -6.97
C PRO A 22 -15.62 -1.68 -8.25
N SER A 23 -16.40 -0.61 -8.41
CA SER A 23 -17.21 -0.38 -9.61
C SER A 23 -16.83 0.89 -10.37
N LYS A 24 -16.55 0.73 -11.67
CA LYS A 24 -16.34 1.82 -12.63
C LYS A 24 -17.63 2.04 -13.41
N GLY A 25 -18.44 3.01 -12.99
CA GLY A 25 -19.67 3.41 -13.68
C GLY A 25 -19.79 4.92 -13.82
N LEU A 26 -20.90 5.37 -14.43
CA LEU A 26 -21.21 6.80 -14.62
C LEU A 26 -21.20 7.59 -13.30
N THR A 27 -21.66 6.97 -12.21
CA THR A 27 -21.66 7.57 -10.87
C THR A 27 -20.24 7.79 -10.35
N SER A 28 -19.33 6.83 -10.53
CA SER A 28 -17.91 6.98 -10.19
C SER A 28 -17.29 8.13 -10.99
N MET A 29 -17.56 8.21 -12.29
CA MET A 29 -17.04 9.29 -13.15
C MET A 29 -17.52 10.67 -12.70
N ALA A 30 -18.79 10.80 -12.28
CA ALA A 30 -19.33 12.04 -11.76
C ALA A 30 -18.66 12.46 -10.45
N ILE A 31 -18.45 11.53 -9.51
CA ILE A 31 -17.70 11.78 -8.27
C ILE A 31 -16.27 12.22 -8.58
N ASP A 32 -15.61 11.55 -9.53
CA ASP A 32 -14.24 11.84 -9.91
C ASP A 32 -14.09 13.24 -10.51
N TRP A 33 -15.05 13.66 -11.32
CA TRP A 33 -15.11 15.02 -11.85
C TRP A 33 -15.32 16.07 -10.75
N LEU A 34 -16.19 15.78 -9.78
CA LEU A 34 -16.42 16.65 -8.62
C LEU A 34 -15.18 16.76 -7.73
N GLU A 35 -14.48 15.65 -7.47
CA GLU A 35 -13.22 15.66 -6.71
C GLU A 35 -12.19 16.53 -7.43
N TRP A 36 -12.01 16.33 -8.73
CA TRP A 36 -11.10 17.14 -9.53
C TRP A 36 -11.42 18.64 -9.43
N LEU A 37 -12.70 19.01 -9.51
CA LEU A 37 -13.13 20.39 -9.37
C LEU A 37 -12.77 20.96 -7.99
N PHE A 38 -13.05 20.22 -6.92
CA PHE A 38 -12.72 20.64 -5.56
C PHE A 38 -11.21 20.77 -5.33
N VAL A 39 -10.42 19.80 -5.79
CA VAL A 39 -8.97 19.83 -5.71
C VAL A 39 -8.42 21.05 -6.46
N LYS A 40 -8.89 21.30 -7.68
CA LYS A 40 -8.46 22.46 -8.47
C LYS A 40 -8.79 23.80 -7.80
N LEU A 41 -9.88 23.89 -7.05
CA LEU A 41 -10.31 25.12 -6.39
C LEU A 41 -9.65 25.34 -5.01
N MET A 42 -9.35 24.26 -4.28
CA MET A 42 -8.99 24.34 -2.86
C MET A 42 -7.56 23.88 -2.56
N HIS A 43 -6.86 23.27 -3.51
CA HIS A 43 -5.48 22.82 -3.34
C HIS A 43 -4.52 23.57 -4.27
N ASP A 44 -3.46 24.14 -3.68
CA ASP A 44 -2.38 24.77 -4.46
C ASP A 44 -1.37 23.72 -4.90
N SER A 45 -1.46 23.31 -6.16
CA SER A 45 -0.57 22.33 -6.78
C SER A 45 0.88 22.82 -6.93
N LYS A 46 1.17 24.10 -6.66
CA LYS A 46 2.54 24.62 -6.66
C LYS A 46 3.29 24.29 -5.37
N GLN A 47 2.59 23.82 -4.33
CA GLN A 47 3.27 23.42 -3.12
C GLN A 47 4.14 22.19 -3.37
N PRO A 48 5.41 22.21 -2.92
CA PRO A 48 6.31 21.08 -3.11
C PRO A 48 5.83 19.87 -2.31
N LEU A 49 5.76 18.73 -3.00
CA LEU A 49 5.55 17.42 -2.37
C LEU A 49 6.88 16.92 -1.80
N HIS A 50 7.33 17.52 -0.70
CA HIS A 50 8.62 17.21 -0.06
C HIS A 50 8.81 15.73 0.24
N TYR A 51 7.73 15.00 0.54
CA TYR A 51 7.75 13.58 0.87
C TYR A 51 7.74 12.65 -0.36
N LEU A 52 7.99 13.19 -1.56
CA LEU A 52 8.15 12.43 -2.81
C LEU A 52 9.44 12.82 -3.55
N SER A 53 10.39 13.47 -2.86
CA SER A 53 11.66 13.90 -3.46
C SER A 53 12.86 13.29 -2.74
N GLY A 54 13.99 13.23 -3.45
CA GLY A 54 15.23 12.66 -2.93
C GLY A 54 15.04 11.21 -2.47
N ASN A 55 15.49 10.90 -1.25
CA ASN A 55 15.39 9.56 -0.68
C ASN A 55 13.95 9.14 -0.31
N PHE A 56 12.98 10.06 -0.35
CA PHE A 56 11.55 9.77 -0.16
C PHE A 56 10.81 9.57 -1.49
N ALA A 57 11.50 9.73 -2.62
CA ALA A 57 10.91 9.49 -3.93
C ALA A 57 10.53 8.01 -4.08
N PRO A 58 9.39 7.71 -4.73
CA PRO A 58 8.99 6.34 -4.95
C PRO A 58 9.96 5.59 -5.86
N VAL A 59 10.11 4.29 -5.61
CA VAL A 59 10.92 3.38 -6.42
C VAL A 59 10.07 2.27 -7.02
N ASP A 60 10.50 1.76 -8.17
CA ASP A 60 9.85 0.62 -8.83
C ASP A 60 10.19 -0.71 -8.11
N GLU A 61 9.35 -1.72 -8.35
CA GLU A 61 9.64 -3.08 -7.91
C GLU A 61 10.89 -3.63 -8.60
N THR A 62 11.77 -4.23 -7.82
CA THR A 62 12.98 -4.88 -8.35
C THR A 62 12.76 -6.39 -8.34
N PRO A 63 12.75 -7.09 -9.49
CA PRO A 63 12.71 -8.55 -9.51
C PRO A 63 13.91 -9.15 -8.79
N PRO A 64 13.87 -10.44 -8.40
CA PRO A 64 14.99 -11.08 -7.70
C PRO A 64 16.31 -10.87 -8.46
N PHE A 65 17.17 -10.02 -7.90
CA PHE A 65 18.46 -9.66 -8.47
C PHE A 65 19.54 -10.44 -7.71
N LYS A 66 20.02 -11.50 -8.36
CA LYS A 66 20.95 -12.47 -7.79
C LYS A 66 22.39 -11.99 -7.93
N ASP A 67 23.28 -12.63 -7.17
CA ASP A 67 24.73 -12.44 -7.26
C ASP A 67 25.15 -10.96 -7.17
N LEU A 68 24.55 -10.25 -6.20
CA LEU A 68 24.93 -8.86 -5.90
C LEU A 68 26.44 -8.75 -5.65
N PRO A 69 27.09 -7.67 -6.11
CA PRO A 69 28.52 -7.46 -5.86
C PRO A 69 28.78 -7.31 -4.35
N VAL A 70 29.72 -8.09 -3.84
CA VAL A 70 30.13 -8.08 -2.43
C VAL A 70 31.53 -7.49 -2.33
N ILE A 71 31.69 -6.47 -1.48
CA ILE A 71 33.01 -5.95 -1.09
C ILE A 71 33.36 -6.58 0.26
N GLY A 72 34.50 -7.26 0.33
CA GLY A 72 34.92 -8.03 1.51
C GLY A 72 34.38 -9.46 1.48
N HIS A 73 33.87 -9.96 2.62
CA HIS A 73 33.42 -11.33 2.77
C HIS A 73 32.12 -11.41 3.56
N LEU A 74 31.15 -12.18 3.07
CA LEU A 74 29.92 -12.51 3.78
C LEU A 74 30.14 -13.81 4.59
N PRO A 75 30.08 -13.76 5.94
CA PRO A 75 30.28 -14.93 6.78
C PRO A 75 29.34 -16.08 6.40
N GLU A 76 29.86 -17.31 6.35
CA GLU A 76 29.07 -18.50 6.01
C GLU A 76 27.91 -18.77 6.99
N CYS A 77 28.06 -18.31 8.24
CA CYS A 77 27.01 -18.39 9.25
C CYS A 77 25.81 -17.48 8.98
N LEU A 78 25.95 -16.47 8.10
CA LEU A 78 24.82 -15.66 7.64
C LEU A 78 24.03 -16.45 6.59
N ASN A 79 23.02 -17.17 7.06
CA ASN A 79 22.06 -17.86 6.22
C ASN A 79 20.65 -17.44 6.64
N GLY A 80 20.15 -16.37 6.04
CA GLY A 80 18.83 -15.85 6.35
C GLY A 80 18.34 -14.84 5.34
N GLU A 81 17.22 -14.21 5.68
CA GLU A 81 16.62 -13.10 4.94
C GLU A 81 16.54 -11.90 5.87
N PHE A 82 17.09 -10.78 5.43
CA PHE A 82 16.84 -9.49 6.03
C PHE A 82 15.70 -8.82 5.28
N VAL A 83 14.62 -8.49 5.99
CA VAL A 83 13.40 -7.96 5.40
C VAL A 83 13.02 -6.68 6.13
N ARG A 84 12.72 -5.62 5.38
CA ARG A 84 12.14 -4.38 5.89
C ARG A 84 10.90 -4.01 5.08
N VAL A 85 10.00 -3.29 5.72
CA VAL A 85 8.85 -2.65 5.08
C VAL A 85 8.98 -1.14 5.21
N GLY A 86 8.46 -0.41 4.23
CA GLY A 86 8.33 1.03 4.33
C GLY A 86 7.30 1.59 3.35
N PRO A 87 6.98 2.89 3.49
CA PRO A 87 6.05 3.58 2.60
C PRO A 87 6.71 3.83 1.23
N ASN A 88 6.03 3.44 0.17
CA ASN A 88 6.41 3.70 -1.20
C ASN A 88 5.17 4.01 -2.03
N HIS A 89 5.12 5.18 -2.66
CA HIS A 89 3.95 5.61 -3.40
C HIS A 89 3.83 4.90 -4.75
N LYS A 90 2.79 4.07 -4.97
CA LYS A 90 2.56 3.49 -6.32
C LYS A 90 2.05 4.51 -7.31
N PHE A 91 1.07 5.31 -6.87
CA PHE A 91 0.45 6.36 -7.67
C PHE A 91 0.70 7.73 -7.04
N ALA A 92 0.83 8.74 -7.90
CA ALA A 92 0.92 10.12 -7.47
C ALA A 92 -0.30 10.49 -6.60
N PRO A 93 -0.10 11.18 -5.46
CA PRO A 93 -1.21 11.67 -4.64
C PRO A 93 -2.07 12.67 -5.43
N VAL A 94 -3.35 12.75 -5.08
CA VAL A 94 -4.28 13.69 -5.71
C VAL A 94 -3.96 15.14 -5.29
N ALA A 95 -3.60 15.34 -4.02
CA ALA A 95 -3.27 16.64 -3.47
C ALA A 95 -2.13 16.52 -2.46
N GLY A 96 -2.44 16.44 -1.17
CA GLY A 96 -1.45 16.36 -0.11
C GLY A 96 -0.83 14.97 0.00
N CYS A 97 0.38 14.94 0.54
CA CYS A 97 1.08 13.70 0.85
C CYS A 97 1.90 13.88 2.13
N HIS A 98 1.95 12.83 2.93
CA HIS A 98 2.87 12.66 4.04
C HIS A 98 3.73 11.42 3.79
N TRP A 99 4.94 11.35 4.37
CA TRP A 99 5.82 10.20 4.17
C TRP A 99 5.22 8.86 4.65
N PHE A 100 4.18 8.88 5.49
CA PHE A 100 3.52 7.69 6.05
C PHE A 100 2.40 7.18 5.13
N ASP A 101 2.03 7.95 4.10
CA ASP A 101 0.88 7.65 3.24
C ASP A 101 1.19 6.68 2.10
N GLY A 102 2.47 6.34 1.89
CA GLY A 102 2.88 5.47 0.80
C GLY A 102 2.39 4.03 0.98
N ASP A 103 2.17 3.32 -0.12
CA ASP A 103 1.82 1.91 -0.10
C ASP A 103 2.96 1.09 0.53
N GLY A 104 2.64 0.03 1.27
CA GLY A 104 3.65 -0.83 1.87
C GLY A 104 4.49 -1.50 0.79
N MET A 105 5.80 -1.32 0.86
CA MET A 105 6.76 -2.01 0.00
C MET A 105 7.79 -2.75 0.84
N ILE A 106 7.97 -4.01 0.50
CA ILE A 106 8.92 -4.91 1.11
C ILE A 106 10.24 -4.83 0.34
N HIS A 107 11.32 -4.72 1.09
CA HIS A 107 12.68 -4.89 0.59
C HIS A 107 13.28 -6.10 1.31
N GLY A 108 13.58 -7.15 0.54
CA GLY A 108 14.16 -8.39 1.02
C GLY A 108 15.58 -8.58 0.51
N MET A 109 16.47 -9.02 1.39
CA MET A 109 17.84 -9.41 1.06
C MET A 109 18.12 -10.81 1.60
N ARG A 110 18.25 -11.79 0.71
CA ARG A 110 18.65 -13.16 1.05
C ARG A 110 20.16 -13.25 1.03
N ILE A 111 20.73 -13.77 2.12
CA ILE A 111 22.15 -14.13 2.18
C ILE A 111 22.23 -15.65 2.38
N LYS A 112 22.98 -16.31 1.49
CA LYS A 112 23.23 -17.76 1.56
C LYS A 112 24.51 -18.10 0.81
N ASN A 113 25.37 -18.92 1.39
CA ASN A 113 26.60 -19.43 0.76
C ASN A 113 27.49 -18.31 0.19
N GLY A 114 27.69 -17.22 0.95
CA GLY A 114 28.51 -16.08 0.53
C GLY A 114 27.90 -15.21 -0.57
N LYS A 115 26.65 -15.46 -0.98
CA LYS A 115 25.93 -14.73 -2.02
C LYS A 115 24.78 -13.94 -1.44
N ALA A 116 24.50 -12.78 -2.04
CA ALA A 116 23.36 -11.93 -1.72
C ALA A 116 22.40 -11.82 -2.91
N THR A 117 21.10 -11.88 -2.64
CA THR A 117 20.01 -11.64 -3.61
C THR A 117 19.07 -10.60 -3.04
N TYR A 118 18.72 -9.59 -3.83
CA TYR A 118 17.79 -8.54 -3.44
C TYR A 118 16.48 -8.62 -4.23
N VAL A 119 15.38 -8.28 -3.58
CA VAL A 119 14.06 -8.17 -4.20
C VAL A 119 13.27 -7.06 -3.53
N SER A 120 12.42 -6.39 -4.29
CA SER A 120 11.44 -5.48 -3.72
C SER A 120 10.06 -5.62 -4.36
N ARG A 121 9.02 -5.62 -3.53
CA ARG A 121 7.63 -5.87 -3.94
C ARG A 121 6.66 -5.06 -3.10
N TYR A 122 5.60 -4.55 -3.71
CA TYR A 122 4.50 -3.97 -2.95
C TYR A 122 3.72 -5.05 -2.19
N VAL A 123 3.27 -4.71 -0.99
CA VAL A 123 2.28 -5.48 -0.25
C VAL A 123 0.95 -5.34 -0.98
N LYS A 124 0.36 -6.47 -1.39
CA LYS A 124 -0.88 -6.52 -2.16
C LYS A 124 -2.11 -6.30 -1.26
N THR A 125 -2.24 -5.08 -0.75
CA THR A 125 -3.38 -4.63 0.06
C THR A 125 -4.65 -4.46 -0.77
N SER A 126 -5.82 -4.44 -0.11
CA SER A 126 -7.10 -4.13 -0.76
C SER A 126 -7.06 -2.75 -1.43
N ARG A 127 -6.52 -1.76 -0.72
CA ARG A 127 -6.29 -0.40 -1.20
C ARG A 127 -5.51 -0.40 -2.52
N LEU A 128 -4.33 -1.02 -2.53
CA LEU A 128 -3.45 -1.02 -3.71
C LEU A 128 -4.09 -1.75 -4.90
N LYS A 129 -4.75 -2.90 -4.68
CA LYS A 129 -5.45 -3.63 -5.76
C LYS A 129 -6.54 -2.78 -6.42
N GLN A 130 -7.27 -2.01 -5.63
CA GLN A 130 -8.29 -1.10 -6.15
C GLN A 130 -7.67 0.07 -6.91
N GLU A 131 -6.60 0.69 -6.40
CA GLU A 131 -5.90 1.75 -7.13
C GLU A 131 -5.26 1.25 -8.42
N GLU A 132 -4.74 0.02 -8.45
CA GLU A 132 -4.29 -0.69 -9.66
C GLU A 132 -5.45 -0.88 -10.66
N PHE A 133 -6.64 -1.27 -10.18
CA PHE A 133 -7.84 -1.35 -11.01
C PHE A 133 -8.23 0.01 -11.61
N TYR A 134 -8.10 1.11 -10.84
CA TYR A 134 -8.39 2.47 -11.31
C TYR A 134 -7.28 3.08 -12.17
N GLY A 135 -6.03 2.67 -12.00
CA GLY A 135 -4.85 3.24 -12.62
C GLY A 135 -4.39 4.56 -11.99
N ARG A 136 -4.87 4.88 -10.78
CA ARG A 136 -4.56 6.14 -10.07
C ARG A 136 -4.86 6.02 -8.57
N ALA A 137 -4.37 6.98 -7.80
CA ALA A 137 -4.74 7.12 -6.39
C ALA A 137 -6.24 7.40 -6.25
N MET A 138 -6.92 6.63 -5.40
CA MET A 138 -8.36 6.73 -5.17
C MET A 138 -8.72 6.91 -3.70
N PHE A 139 -7.82 6.52 -2.80
CA PHE A 139 -8.03 6.62 -1.36
C PHE A 139 -7.35 7.86 -0.82
N MET A 140 -8.06 8.57 0.07
CA MET A 140 -7.50 9.73 0.74
C MET A 140 -6.23 9.37 1.53
N LYS A 141 -5.39 10.39 1.74
CA LYS A 141 -4.12 10.32 2.46
C LYS A 141 -4.17 11.18 3.71
N PHE A 142 -3.34 10.89 4.71
CA PHE A 142 -3.22 11.78 5.88
C PHE A 142 -2.74 13.17 5.46
N GLY A 143 -1.88 13.27 4.46
CA GLY A 143 -1.46 14.55 3.88
C GLY A 143 -2.60 15.42 3.34
N ASP A 144 -3.76 14.83 2.99
CA ASP A 144 -4.94 15.55 2.51
C ASP A 144 -5.77 16.19 3.64
N LEU A 145 -5.55 15.81 4.90
CA LEU A 145 -6.34 16.24 6.06
C LEU A 145 -5.94 17.65 6.53
N LYS A 146 -6.12 18.66 5.68
CA LYS A 146 -5.82 20.06 5.99
C LYS A 146 -7.07 20.93 5.91
N GLY A 147 -7.54 21.41 7.06
CA GLY A 147 -8.65 22.37 7.16
C GLY A 147 -9.93 21.90 6.44
N MET A 148 -10.61 22.84 5.77
CA MET A 148 -11.86 22.57 5.05
C MET A 148 -11.68 21.58 3.89
N PHE A 149 -10.52 21.60 3.23
CA PHE A 149 -10.19 20.66 2.15
C PHE A 149 -10.24 19.21 2.65
N GLY A 150 -9.64 18.95 3.82
CA GLY A 150 -9.71 17.64 4.45
C GLY A 150 -11.13 17.15 4.68
N LEU A 151 -12.04 18.04 5.15
CA LEU A 151 -13.46 17.69 5.35
C LEU A 151 -14.15 17.31 4.03
N VAL A 152 -13.85 18.01 2.93
CA VAL A 152 -14.39 17.66 1.62
C VAL A 152 -13.88 16.28 1.18
N MET A 153 -12.57 16.03 1.30
CA MET A 153 -11.98 14.74 0.93
C MET A 153 -12.54 13.57 1.74
N VAL A 154 -12.79 13.75 3.05
CA VAL A 154 -13.47 12.74 3.88
C VAL A 154 -14.87 12.44 3.35
N ASN A 155 -15.67 13.48 3.06
CA ASN A 155 -17.03 13.29 2.55
C ASN A 155 -17.03 12.61 1.16
N MET A 156 -16.07 12.94 0.30
CA MET A 156 -15.90 12.28 -0.99
C MET A 156 -15.53 10.81 -0.83
N GLN A 157 -14.65 10.46 0.10
CA GLN A 157 -14.30 9.07 0.41
C GLN A 157 -15.52 8.28 0.92
N ILE A 158 -16.31 8.88 1.81
CA ILE A 158 -17.56 8.27 2.31
C ILE A 158 -18.55 8.06 1.16
N LEU A 159 -18.69 9.04 0.26
CA LEU A 159 -19.58 8.94 -0.89
C LEU A 159 -19.15 7.81 -1.85
N ARG A 160 -17.85 7.71 -2.14
CA ARG A 160 -17.27 6.62 -2.94
C ARG A 160 -17.57 5.24 -2.35
N ALA A 161 -17.42 5.09 -1.04
CA ALA A 161 -17.74 3.84 -0.35
C ALA A 161 -19.24 3.52 -0.43
N LYS A 162 -20.12 4.49 -0.16
CA LYS A 162 -21.58 4.30 -0.22
C LYS A 162 -22.09 3.94 -1.61
N LEU A 163 -21.50 4.52 -2.64
CA LEU A 163 -21.85 4.25 -4.04
C LEU A 163 -21.13 3.01 -4.61
N LYS A 164 -20.41 2.24 -3.78
CA LYS A 164 -19.64 1.05 -4.18
C LYS A 164 -18.59 1.33 -5.25
N ALA A 165 -18.13 2.58 -5.36
CA ALA A 165 -16.96 2.91 -6.19
C ALA A 165 -15.70 2.36 -5.51
N LEU A 166 -15.62 2.43 -4.18
CA LEU A 166 -14.58 1.78 -3.39
C LEU A 166 -15.18 0.68 -2.51
N ASP A 167 -14.46 -0.43 -2.46
CA ASP A 167 -14.79 -1.56 -1.60
C ASP A 167 -13.98 -1.47 -0.30
N MET A 168 -14.67 -1.31 0.82
CA MET A 168 -14.06 -1.13 2.14
C MET A 168 -14.08 -2.43 2.97
N SER A 169 -14.64 -3.53 2.44
CA SER A 169 -14.85 -4.79 3.18
C SER A 169 -13.55 -5.42 3.70
N TYR A 170 -12.47 -5.28 2.94
CA TYR A 170 -11.14 -5.82 3.28
C TYR A 170 -10.21 -4.81 3.97
N GLY A 171 -10.73 -3.66 4.40
CA GLY A 171 -9.92 -2.57 4.93
C GLY A 171 -9.23 -1.72 3.85
N ASN A 172 -8.57 -0.65 4.27
CA ASN A 172 -7.96 0.38 3.43
C ASN A 172 -6.54 0.77 3.88
N GLY A 173 -5.90 -0.03 4.72
CA GLY A 173 -4.55 0.17 5.19
C GLY A 173 -3.49 -0.01 4.10
N THR A 174 -2.33 0.58 4.33
CA THR A 174 -1.17 0.54 3.42
C THR A 174 -0.20 -0.60 3.75
N ALA A 175 -0.27 -1.17 4.95
CA ALA A 175 0.63 -2.23 5.43
C ALA A 175 2.13 -1.85 5.34
N ASN A 176 2.46 -0.63 5.75
CA ASN A 176 3.79 -0.03 5.56
C ASN A 176 4.60 0.19 6.86
N THR A 177 4.04 -0.10 8.04
CA THR A 177 4.57 0.36 9.34
C THR A 177 5.66 -0.56 9.88
N ALA A 178 5.38 -1.87 9.94
CA ALA A 178 6.24 -2.82 10.63
C ALA A 178 6.03 -4.25 10.09
N LEU A 179 6.95 -5.13 10.47
CA LEU A 179 6.89 -6.56 10.19
C LEU A 179 6.86 -7.36 11.50
N ALA A 180 6.07 -8.42 11.52
CA ALA A 180 6.07 -9.41 12.59
C ALA A 180 6.16 -10.83 12.01
N TYR A 181 7.03 -11.66 12.57
CA TYR A 181 7.09 -13.08 12.26
C TYR A 181 6.47 -13.88 13.39
N HIS A 182 5.40 -14.62 13.09
CA HIS A 182 4.63 -15.34 14.10
C HIS A 182 4.06 -16.63 13.50
N HIS A 183 4.34 -17.77 14.15
CA HIS A 183 3.88 -19.10 13.73
C HIS A 183 4.14 -19.41 12.25
N GLY A 184 5.37 -19.17 11.79
CA GLY A 184 5.75 -19.45 10.40
C GLY A 184 5.25 -18.43 9.37
N LYS A 185 4.51 -17.40 9.80
CA LYS A 185 3.93 -16.38 8.92
C LYS A 185 4.63 -15.05 9.12
N LEU A 186 5.07 -14.46 8.03
CA LEU A 186 5.52 -13.06 8.02
C LEU A 186 4.31 -12.16 7.73
N LEU A 187 4.14 -11.13 8.56
CA LEU A 187 3.00 -10.23 8.54
C LEU A 187 3.47 -8.79 8.38
N ALA A 188 2.94 -8.09 7.39
CA ALA A 188 3.05 -6.65 7.25
C ALA A 188 1.94 -5.94 8.03
N LEU A 189 2.32 -4.97 8.84
CA LEU A 189 1.45 -4.28 9.79
C LEU A 189 1.15 -2.85 9.33
N CYS A 190 -0.01 -2.36 9.75
CA CYS A 190 -0.46 -0.97 9.61
C CYS A 190 -1.16 -0.57 10.91
N GLU A 191 -1.10 0.70 11.29
CA GLU A 191 -1.72 1.22 12.51
C GLU A 191 -3.25 1.11 12.48
N THR A 192 -3.85 1.12 11.28
CA THR A 192 -5.30 1.27 11.09
C THR A 192 -5.98 0.06 10.46
N ASP A 193 -5.25 -1.03 10.18
CA ASP A 193 -5.81 -2.19 9.48
C ASP A 193 -5.20 -3.52 9.93
N LYS A 194 -5.83 -4.62 9.49
CA LYS A 194 -5.42 -5.98 9.80
C LYS A 194 -4.06 -6.31 9.16
N PRO A 195 -3.27 -7.20 9.78
CA PRO A 195 -2.01 -7.66 9.21
C PRO A 195 -2.18 -8.32 7.83
N CYS A 196 -1.30 -7.99 6.90
CA CYS A 196 -1.23 -8.64 5.58
C CYS A 196 -0.18 -9.76 5.61
N LYS A 197 -0.58 -11.01 5.31
CA LYS A 197 0.37 -12.11 5.17
C LYS A 197 1.23 -11.92 3.92
N LEU A 198 2.53 -12.08 4.10
CA LEU A 198 3.50 -12.08 3.01
C LEU A 198 3.94 -13.50 2.71
N PHE A 199 4.11 -13.79 1.42
CA PHE A 199 4.78 -14.98 0.95
C PHE A 199 6.15 -14.57 0.44
N ILE A 200 7.17 -14.70 1.29
CA ILE A 200 8.54 -14.47 0.84
C ILE A 200 9.05 -15.78 0.24
N PHE A 201 9.30 -15.73 -1.07
CA PHE A 201 9.98 -16.77 -1.82
C PHE A 201 11.33 -16.21 -2.26
N ILE A 202 12.35 -16.29 -1.39
CA ILE A 202 13.75 -16.28 -1.82
C ILE A 202 14.41 -17.63 -1.46
N LEU A 203 13.62 -18.70 -1.60
CA LEU A 203 14.07 -20.10 -1.59
C LEU A 203 14.07 -20.65 -3.01
#